data_AF-A0A195F400-F1
#
_entry.id   AF-A0A195F400-F1
#
_cell.length_a   1.000
_cell.length_b   1.000
_cell.length_c   1.000
_cell.angle_alpha   90.00
_cell.angle_beta   90.00
_cell.angle_gamma   90.00
#
_symmetry.space_group_name_H-M   'P 1'
#
loop_
_entity.id
_entity.type
_entity.pdbx_description
1 polymer ?
#
loop_
_entity_poly.entity_id
_entity_poly.type
_entity_poly.pdbx_seq_one_letter_code
_entity_poly.pdbx_strand_id
1 'polypeptide(L)'
;MVVAIGRCSYGPHRLLRSTTIYVSGLHFHVVGEGVVRVRSQRAERVYDKENYIDFRMRLLGEPGEGPSLLSPGIHSFPFKLGLPLGLPSTFLGKHGWVQYYCKAALREPGGLTHKNQQVFIVMNPIDLNLEPPILAQPARQEIEQRVGVSCVSGGPVFCRVSLDRGGYVPGETIGISATVSNRSKVTMKSTKASLTETIQYLCRGKVLASETRELASVSRGKIRPGESEEWLNEQMYVPPLPPTNLRGCHLINVLYHVYFVISPKSLDKEMKLQIPIVLATYPLRPEGAPVGTAPSKRGAHYPSTLPIFRPWLDDKAFEIQE
;
A
#
# COMPACT_ATOMS: atom_id res chain seq x y z
N MET A 1 21.27 0.26 -3.19
CA MET A 1 21.46 0.20 -1.72
C MET A 1 20.96 1.50 -1.14
N VAL A 2 19.88 1.47 -0.36
CA VAL A 2 19.39 2.68 0.35
C VAL A 2 20.26 2.86 1.59
N VAL A 3 20.83 4.05 1.75
CA VAL A 3 21.68 4.39 2.89
C VAL A 3 20.92 5.40 3.74
N ALA A 4 20.64 5.06 4.99
CA ALA A 4 20.20 6.04 5.97
C ALA A 4 21.42 6.83 6.45
N ILE A 5 21.44 8.13 6.14
CA ILE A 5 22.43 9.09 6.64
C ILE A 5 21.67 10.06 7.54
N GLY A 6 22.12 10.18 8.78
CA GLY A 6 21.48 11.05 9.75
C GLY A 6 22.46 11.62 10.75
N ARG A 7 21.97 12.58 11.53
CA ARG A 7 22.66 13.13 12.69
C ARG A 7 21.77 12.93 13.90
N CYS A 8 22.30 12.31 14.95
CA CYS A 8 21.68 12.38 16.26
C CYS A 8 22.21 13.64 16.94
N SER A 9 21.35 14.65 17.11
CA SER A 9 21.69 15.88 17.81
C SER A 9 21.14 15.82 19.22
N TYR A 10 22.00 16.06 20.21
CA TYR A 10 21.59 16.31 21.59
C TYR A 10 21.83 17.77 21.93
N GLY A 11 20.79 18.45 22.45
CA GLY A 11 20.83 19.85 22.85
C GLY A 11 19.56 20.23 23.64
N PRO A 12 19.57 21.34 24.40
CA PRO A 12 18.43 21.74 25.22
C PRO A 12 17.24 22.16 24.35
N HIS A 13 16.12 21.45 24.43
CA HIS A 13 14.89 21.80 23.68
C HIS A 13 13.89 22.66 24.47
N ARG A 14 14.15 22.87 25.76
CA ARG A 14 13.51 23.84 26.65
C ARG A 14 14.39 23.89 27.89
N LEU A 15 14.53 25.08 28.49
CA LEU A 15 15.22 25.42 29.74
C LEU A 15 15.77 24.24 30.57
N LEU A 16 17.05 24.34 30.97
CA LEU A 16 17.79 23.50 31.94
C LEU A 16 18.72 22.42 31.33
N ARG A 17 19.94 22.84 30.96
CA ARG A 17 21.22 22.19 31.29
C ARG A 17 22.37 23.02 30.70
N SER A 18 22.80 24.02 31.46
CA SER A 18 24.03 24.79 31.25
C SER A 18 25.25 24.07 31.86
N THR A 19 25.11 22.80 32.21
CA THR A 19 26.11 22.03 32.96
C THR A 19 26.58 20.81 32.17
N THR A 20 27.88 20.54 32.32
CA THR A 20 28.53 19.34 31.80
C THR A 20 27.92 18.08 32.42
N ILE A 21 27.66 17.05 31.61
CA ILE A 21 27.09 15.78 32.07
C ILE A 21 28.01 14.61 31.77
N TYR A 22 27.99 13.60 32.64
CA TYR A 22 28.63 12.32 32.41
C TYR A 22 27.65 11.36 31.75
N VAL A 23 28.10 10.68 30.69
CA VAL A 23 27.27 9.72 29.95
C VAL A 23 27.99 8.39 29.82
N SER A 24 27.28 7.31 30.14
CA SER A 24 27.74 5.93 30.00
C SER A 24 27.65 5.43 28.55
N GLY A 25 26.93 6.15 27.70
CA GLY A 25 26.93 5.94 26.26
C GLY A 25 25.68 6.43 25.54
N LEU A 26 25.82 6.56 24.22
CA LEU A 26 24.72 6.84 23.29
C LEU A 26 24.47 5.60 22.44
N HIS A 27 23.26 5.04 22.55
CA HIS A 27 22.83 3.88 21.78
C HIS A 27 21.85 4.31 20.70
N PHE A 28 22.01 3.74 19.50
CA PHE A 28 21.12 3.96 18.38
C PHE A 28 20.56 2.62 17.90
N HIS A 29 19.25 2.57 17.69
CA HIS A 29 18.52 1.35 17.37
C HIS A 29 17.57 1.63 16.21
N VAL A 30 17.77 0.96 15.08
CA VAL A 30 16.87 1.02 13.93
C VAL A 30 15.97 -0.21 13.95
N VAL A 31 14.66 0.04 13.89
CA VAL A 31 13.64 -0.99 13.90
C VAL A 31 12.75 -0.82 12.67
N GLY A 32 12.42 -1.95 12.06
CA GLY A 32 11.41 -2.07 11.03
C GLY A 32 10.53 -3.24 11.40
N GLU A 33 9.24 -3.01 11.58
CA GLU A 33 8.32 -4.06 12.01
C GLU A 33 6.95 -3.90 11.34
N GLY A 34 6.29 -5.04 11.13
CA GLY A 34 4.93 -5.14 10.65
C GLY A 34 4.05 -5.71 11.75
N VAL A 35 2.88 -5.14 11.97
CA VAL A 35 1.95 -5.59 13.02
C VAL A 35 0.55 -5.63 12.46
N VAL A 36 -0.18 -6.71 12.77
CA VAL A 36 -1.63 -6.82 12.55
C VAL A 36 -2.32 -7.08 13.88
N ARG A 37 -3.42 -6.36 14.11
CA ARG A 37 -4.26 -6.50 15.29
C ARG A 37 -5.73 -6.39 14.92
N VAL A 38 -6.45 -7.49 15.07
CA VAL A 38 -7.89 -7.57 14.78
C VAL A 38 -8.64 -7.96 16.05
N ARG A 39 -9.79 -7.31 16.29
CA ARG A 39 -10.74 -7.77 17.32
C ARG A 39 -11.67 -8.79 16.68
N SER A 40 -11.66 -10.02 17.18
CA SER A 40 -12.59 -11.06 16.77
C SER A 40 -14.01 -10.77 17.29
N GLN A 41 -15.03 -11.36 16.66
CA GLN A 41 -16.42 -11.31 17.14
C GLN A 41 -16.58 -11.88 18.55
N ARG A 42 -15.66 -12.76 18.99
CA ARG A 42 -15.61 -13.31 20.36
C ARG A 42 -14.84 -12.41 21.35
N ALA A 43 -14.58 -11.15 21.00
CA ALA A 43 -13.74 -10.20 21.75
C ALA A 43 -12.27 -10.60 21.95
N GLU A 44 -11.84 -11.76 21.45
CA GLU A 44 -10.44 -12.17 21.44
C GLU A 44 -9.62 -11.30 20.49
N ARG A 45 -8.50 -10.76 20.98
CA ARG A 45 -7.59 -9.94 20.17
C ARG A 45 -6.60 -10.87 19.48
N VAL A 46 -6.75 -11.04 18.16
CA VAL A 46 -5.78 -11.77 17.36
C VAL A 46 -4.67 -10.81 16.93
N TYR A 47 -3.43 -11.24 17.11
CA TYR A 47 -2.23 -10.44 16.94
C TYR A 47 -1.17 -11.24 16.17
N ASP A 48 -0.52 -10.59 15.21
CA ASP A 48 0.64 -11.13 14.52
C ASP A 48 1.67 -10.02 14.25
N LYS A 49 2.95 -10.40 14.18
CA LYS A 49 4.06 -9.45 14.03
C LYS A 49 5.22 -10.04 13.26
N GLU A 50 5.79 -9.23 12.37
CA GLU A 50 7.02 -9.52 11.62
C GLU A 50 8.08 -8.45 11.94
N ASN A 51 9.33 -8.88 12.10
CA ASN A 51 10.47 -7.97 12.25
C ASN A 51 11.27 -7.97 10.94
N TYR A 52 11.45 -6.80 10.34
CA TYR A 52 12.20 -6.59 9.10
C TYR A 52 13.59 -6.00 9.35
N ILE A 53 13.74 -5.19 10.40
CA ILE A 53 15.02 -4.63 10.84
C ILE A 53 15.07 -4.66 12.37
N ASP A 54 16.18 -5.17 12.92
CA ASP A 54 16.56 -4.99 14.31
C ASP A 54 18.07 -4.73 14.36
N PHE A 55 18.47 -3.47 14.18
CA PHE A 55 19.88 -3.08 14.08
C PHE A 55 20.26 -2.14 15.22
N ARG A 56 21.29 -2.47 15.99
CA ARG A 56 21.79 -1.65 17.11
C ARG A 56 23.23 -1.24 16.87
N MET A 57 23.54 0.03 17.14
CA MET A 57 24.90 0.55 17.19
C MET A 57 25.07 1.42 18.43
N ARG A 58 26.32 1.56 18.87
CA ARG A 58 26.71 2.53 19.89
C ARG A 58 27.42 3.68 19.17
N LEU A 59 26.99 4.92 19.46
CA LEU A 59 27.52 6.14 18.86
C LEU A 59 28.49 6.89 19.79
N LEU A 60 28.44 6.62 21.09
CA LEU A 60 29.32 7.22 22.09
C LEU A 60 29.57 6.25 23.25
N GLY A 61 30.81 6.28 23.76
CA GLY A 61 31.33 5.44 24.84
C GLY A 61 31.77 4.06 24.35
N GLU A 62 32.80 3.48 24.95
CA GLU A 62 33.24 2.12 24.66
C GLU A 62 32.89 1.15 25.81
N PRO A 63 32.57 -0.13 25.53
CA PRO A 63 32.37 -1.11 26.57
C PRO A 63 33.63 -1.27 27.43
N GLY A 64 33.52 -1.06 28.74
CA GLY A 64 34.64 -1.19 29.69
C GLY A 64 35.43 0.10 29.90
N GLU A 65 35.18 1.15 29.13
CA GLU A 65 35.69 2.49 29.42
C GLU A 65 34.78 3.25 30.41
N GLY A 66 35.37 4.23 31.11
CA GLY A 66 34.63 5.11 32.00
C GLY A 66 33.63 6.01 31.27
N PRO A 67 32.77 6.75 32.01
CA PRO A 67 31.77 7.62 31.40
C PRO A 67 32.43 8.74 30.57
N SER A 68 31.85 9.05 29.41
CA SER A 68 32.26 10.17 28.58
C SER A 68 31.68 11.49 29.12
N LEU A 69 32.42 12.57 28.95
CA LEU A 69 32.00 13.91 29.38
C LEU A 69 31.39 14.68 28.21
N LEU A 70 30.16 15.18 28.36
CA LEU A 70 29.52 16.06 27.38
C LEU A 70 29.38 17.47 27.94
N SER A 71 30.06 18.43 27.32
CA SER A 71 29.95 19.86 27.65
C SER A 71 28.57 20.42 27.27
N PRO A 72 28.15 21.57 27.82
CA PRO A 72 26.98 22.28 27.33
C PRO A 72 27.12 22.59 25.83
N GLY A 73 26.05 22.35 25.05
CA GLY A 73 26.05 22.63 23.61
C GLY A 73 25.30 21.58 22.79
N ILE A 74 25.42 21.69 21.46
CA ILE A 74 24.86 20.73 20.52
C ILE A 74 25.93 19.72 20.13
N HIS A 75 25.71 18.46 20.48
CA HIS A 75 26.57 17.34 20.09
C HIS A 75 25.92 16.58 18.94
N SER A 76 26.68 16.37 17.86
CA SER A 76 26.21 15.67 16.66
C SER A 76 26.96 14.37 16.46
N PHE A 77 26.23 13.26 16.45
CA PHE A 77 26.79 11.93 16.21
C PHE A 77 26.32 11.43 14.83
N PRO A 78 27.18 11.48 13.80
CA PRO A 78 26.81 11.01 12.47
C PRO A 78 26.78 9.48 12.43
N PHE A 79 25.85 8.93 11.66
CA PHE A 79 25.78 7.49 11.41
C PHE A 79 25.48 7.20 9.95
N LYS A 80 25.91 6.01 9.50
CA LYS A 80 25.64 5.48 8.17
C LYS A 80 25.20 4.02 8.30
N LEU A 81 24.02 3.70 7.79
CA LEU A 81 23.50 2.34 7.79
C LEU A 81 22.99 1.97 6.41
N GLY A 82 23.41 0.82 5.89
CA GLY A 82 22.78 0.19 4.75
C GLY A 82 21.50 -0.53 5.18
N LEU A 83 20.38 -0.20 4.56
CA LEU A 83 19.14 -0.92 4.83
C LEU A 83 19.15 -2.28 4.13
N PRO A 84 18.57 -3.34 4.74
CA PRO A 84 18.37 -4.62 4.07
C PRO A 84 17.66 -4.48 2.72
N LEU A 85 17.96 -5.37 1.78
CA LEU A 85 17.24 -5.46 0.52
C LEU A 85 15.87 -6.12 0.75
N GLY A 86 14.86 -5.72 -0.04
CA GLY A 86 13.55 -6.36 -0.01
C GLY A 86 12.67 -5.95 1.18
N LEU A 87 13.00 -4.87 1.88
CA LEU A 87 12.12 -4.32 2.92
C LEU A 87 10.74 -3.97 2.33
N PRO A 88 9.64 -4.34 2.99
CA PRO A 88 8.31 -3.91 2.55
C PRO A 88 8.15 -2.40 2.67
N SER A 89 7.35 -1.81 1.79
CA SER A 89 6.99 -0.39 1.88
C SER A 89 6.29 -0.08 3.20
N THR A 90 6.53 1.11 3.75
CA THR A 90 5.77 1.63 4.89
C THR A 90 4.28 1.68 4.55
N PHE A 91 3.44 1.17 5.45
CA PHE A 91 2.00 1.10 5.26
C PHE A 91 1.26 1.36 6.56
N LEU A 92 0.17 2.12 6.52
CA LEU A 92 -0.69 2.38 7.67
C LEU A 92 -2.12 2.01 7.32
N GLY A 93 -2.64 0.95 7.94
CA GLY A 93 -4.02 0.49 7.79
C GLY A 93 -4.79 0.54 9.11
N LYS A 94 -6.10 0.28 9.04
CA LYS A 94 -6.99 0.24 10.20
C LYS A 94 -6.65 -0.89 11.18
N HIS A 95 -6.24 -2.04 10.63
CA HIS A 95 -6.00 -3.27 11.40
C HIS A 95 -4.54 -3.69 11.44
N GLY A 96 -3.64 -2.87 10.89
CA GLY A 96 -2.22 -3.19 10.87
C GLY A 96 -1.40 -2.18 10.12
N TRP A 97 -0.09 -2.27 10.29
CA TRP A 97 0.86 -1.35 9.71
C TRP A 97 2.21 -2.01 9.47
N VAL A 98 3.02 -1.39 8.62
CA VAL A 98 4.45 -1.62 8.45
C VAL A 98 5.13 -0.27 8.69
N GLN A 99 5.97 -0.17 9.72
CA GLN A 99 6.61 1.08 10.11
C GLN A 99 8.10 0.87 10.39
N TYR A 100 8.85 1.95 10.17
CA TYR A 100 10.26 2.01 10.42
C TYR A 100 10.59 3.22 11.26
N TYR A 101 11.43 3.04 12.27
CA TYR A 101 11.84 4.12 13.15
C TYR A 101 13.25 3.87 13.69
N CYS A 102 13.92 4.94 14.06
CA CYS A 102 15.15 4.88 14.83
C CYS A 102 14.90 5.41 16.25
N LYS A 103 15.55 4.80 17.23
CA LYS A 103 15.55 5.16 18.64
C LYS A 103 16.97 5.54 19.03
N ALA A 104 17.15 6.70 19.63
CA ALA A 104 18.38 7.11 20.29
C ALA A 104 18.18 7.08 21.81
N ALA A 105 19.12 6.53 22.55
CA ALA A 105 19.10 6.48 24.01
C ALA A 105 20.45 6.91 24.58
N LEU A 106 20.49 8.05 25.28
CA LEU A 106 21.65 8.55 26.00
C LEU A 106 21.53 8.16 27.48
N ARG A 107 22.47 7.38 27.99
CA ARG A 107 22.45 6.88 29.38
C ARG A 107 23.45 7.63 30.25
N GLU A 108 23.04 8.03 31.45
CA GLU A 108 23.92 8.58 32.48
C GLU A 108 24.33 7.49 33.50
N PRO A 109 25.47 7.63 34.20
CA PRO A 109 25.89 6.68 35.24
C PRO A 109 24.87 6.50 36.37
N GLY A 110 24.11 7.55 36.69
CA GLY A 110 23.05 7.51 37.71
C GLY A 110 21.76 6.79 37.27
N GLY A 111 21.74 6.15 36.10
CA GLY A 111 20.60 5.36 35.60
C GLY A 111 19.60 6.14 34.75
N LEU A 112 19.65 7.47 34.77
CA LEU A 112 18.79 8.31 33.92
C LEU A 112 19.08 8.03 32.43
N THR A 113 18.01 7.82 31.64
CA THR A 113 18.12 7.57 30.20
C THR A 113 17.24 8.54 29.41
N HIS A 114 17.87 9.35 28.57
CA HIS A 114 17.18 10.25 27.64
C HIS A 114 16.91 9.51 26.33
N LYS A 115 15.65 9.45 25.90
CA LYS A 115 15.24 8.72 24.69
C LYS A 115 14.63 9.67 23.67
N ASN A 116 14.95 9.46 22.40
CA ASN A 116 14.29 10.10 21.28
C ASN A 116 13.99 9.06 20.20
N GLN A 117 12.90 9.22 19.46
CA GLN A 117 12.51 8.32 18.39
C GLN A 117 12.09 9.13 17.16
N GLN A 118 12.53 8.71 15.98
CA GLN A 118 12.14 9.32 14.71
C GLN A 118 11.67 8.24 13.72
N VAL A 119 10.49 8.44 13.14
CA VAL A 119 9.94 7.58 12.08
C VAL A 119 10.55 7.96 10.73
N PHE A 120 10.77 6.97 9.86
CA PHE A 120 11.14 7.17 8.46
C PHE A 120 10.33 6.28 7.53
N ILE A 121 10.26 6.67 6.25
CA ILE A 121 9.48 5.99 5.23
C ILE A 121 10.41 5.12 4.36
N VAL A 122 10.02 3.87 4.17
CA VAL A 122 10.63 2.96 3.21
C VAL A 122 9.64 2.77 2.06
N MET A 123 10.13 2.88 0.83
CA MET A 123 9.36 2.59 -0.38
C MET A 123 10.08 1.49 -1.16
N ASN A 124 9.37 0.39 -1.42
CA ASN A 124 9.81 -0.68 -2.30
C ASN A 124 9.11 -0.53 -3.65
N PRO A 125 9.73 0.14 -4.63
CA PRO A 125 9.07 0.46 -5.89
C PRO A 125 8.91 -0.80 -6.76
N ILE A 126 7.86 -0.80 -7.58
CA ILE A 126 7.63 -1.83 -8.59
C ILE A 126 7.88 -1.21 -9.96
N ASP A 127 8.75 -1.83 -10.75
CA ASP A 127 9.00 -1.45 -12.14
C ASP A 127 8.33 -2.47 -13.06
N LEU A 128 7.28 -2.04 -13.79
CA LEU A 128 6.53 -2.93 -14.70
C LEU A 128 7.41 -3.56 -15.77
N ASN A 129 8.56 -2.97 -16.09
CA ASN A 129 9.49 -3.53 -17.07
C ASN A 129 10.31 -4.71 -16.54
N LEU A 130 10.27 -4.97 -15.23
CA LEU A 130 10.89 -6.12 -14.57
C LEU A 130 9.85 -7.18 -14.17
N GLU A 131 8.57 -6.89 -14.38
CA GLU A 131 7.46 -7.79 -14.08
C GLU A 131 7.15 -8.72 -15.26
N PRO A 132 6.37 -9.79 -15.04
CA PRO A 132 5.98 -10.70 -16.11
C PRO A 132 5.37 -9.95 -17.33
N PRO A 133 5.84 -10.23 -18.57
CA PRO A 133 5.39 -9.52 -19.77
C PRO A 133 3.88 -9.59 -20.04
N ILE A 134 3.17 -10.54 -19.44
CA ILE A 134 1.71 -10.64 -19.50
C ILE A 134 1.01 -9.37 -18.98
N LEU A 135 1.65 -8.60 -18.09
CA LEU A 135 1.09 -7.34 -17.59
C LEU A 135 1.06 -6.23 -18.65
N ALA A 136 1.82 -6.35 -19.73
CA ALA A 136 1.77 -5.46 -20.88
C ALA A 136 0.72 -5.89 -21.92
N GLN A 137 0.09 -7.05 -21.75
CA GLN A 137 -0.88 -7.59 -22.68
C GLN A 137 -2.32 -7.37 -22.19
N PRO A 138 -3.31 -7.32 -23.10
CA PRO A 138 -4.71 -7.18 -22.72
C PRO A 138 -5.18 -8.29 -21.77
N ALA A 139 -5.69 -7.91 -20.61
CA ALA A 139 -6.27 -8.84 -19.63
C ALA A 139 -7.76 -9.03 -19.93
N ARG A 140 -8.21 -10.27 -20.15
CA ARG A 140 -9.56 -10.58 -20.64
C ARG A 140 -10.31 -11.51 -19.69
N GLN A 141 -11.61 -11.30 -19.56
CA GLN A 141 -12.54 -12.18 -18.85
C GLN A 141 -13.87 -12.26 -19.61
N GLU A 142 -14.54 -13.41 -19.50
CA GLU A 142 -15.88 -13.61 -20.07
C GLU A 142 -16.75 -14.44 -19.13
N ILE A 143 -18.06 -14.23 -19.24
CA ILE A 143 -19.07 -14.95 -18.47
C ILE A 143 -20.36 -15.04 -19.27
N GLU A 144 -21.04 -16.17 -19.14
CA GLU A 144 -22.43 -16.34 -19.56
C GLU A 144 -23.26 -16.73 -18.33
N GLN A 145 -24.34 -16.02 -18.07
CA GLN A 145 -25.24 -16.31 -16.96
C GLN A 145 -26.69 -16.24 -17.41
N ARG A 146 -27.50 -17.23 -17.00
CA ARG A 146 -28.96 -17.16 -17.19
C ARG A 146 -29.57 -16.25 -16.15
N VAL A 147 -30.41 -15.33 -16.62
CA VAL A 147 -31.15 -14.36 -15.79
C VAL A 147 -32.64 -14.52 -16.07
N GLY A 148 -33.47 -14.39 -15.03
CA GLY A 148 -34.92 -14.54 -15.09
C GLY A 148 -35.42 -15.92 -14.64
N VAL A 149 -36.73 -16.04 -14.48
CA VAL A 149 -37.36 -17.26 -13.96
C VAL A 149 -37.46 -18.32 -15.06
N SER A 150 -36.96 -19.52 -14.79
CA SER A 150 -36.84 -20.62 -15.77
C SER A 150 -38.13 -20.96 -16.52
N CYS A 151 -39.30 -20.74 -15.92
CA CYS A 151 -40.60 -21.06 -16.52
C CYS A 151 -41.23 -19.94 -17.37
N VAL A 152 -40.72 -18.70 -17.34
CA VAL A 152 -41.40 -17.55 -18.00
C VAL A 152 -40.43 -16.62 -18.75
N SER A 153 -39.34 -16.21 -18.10
CA SER A 153 -38.52 -15.06 -18.50
C SER A 153 -37.01 -15.32 -18.52
N GLY A 154 -36.59 -16.58 -18.33
CA GLY A 154 -35.20 -16.98 -18.34
C GLY A 154 -34.52 -16.86 -19.72
N GLY A 155 -33.33 -16.30 -19.75
CA GLY A 155 -32.43 -16.39 -20.92
C GLY A 155 -31.01 -15.95 -20.57
N PRO A 156 -30.02 -16.24 -21.45
CA PRO A 156 -28.63 -15.95 -21.15
C PRO A 156 -28.29 -14.47 -21.36
N VAL A 157 -27.41 -13.96 -20.52
CA VAL A 157 -26.67 -12.73 -20.73
C VAL A 157 -25.21 -13.12 -20.90
N PHE A 158 -24.63 -12.75 -22.04
CA PHE A 158 -23.22 -12.97 -22.33
C PHE A 158 -22.46 -11.66 -22.11
N CYS A 159 -21.31 -11.73 -21.46
CA CYS A 159 -20.41 -10.60 -21.32
C CYS A 159 -18.97 -11.02 -21.53
N ARG A 160 -18.24 -10.22 -22.29
CA ARG A 160 -16.79 -10.27 -22.39
C ARG A 160 -16.24 -8.89 -22.10
N VAL A 161 -15.23 -8.80 -21.26
CA VAL A 161 -14.51 -7.55 -20.93
C VAL A 161 -13.01 -7.77 -21.08
N SER A 162 -12.33 -6.74 -21.54
CA SER A 162 -10.88 -6.69 -21.65
C SER A 162 -10.36 -5.33 -21.22
N LEU A 163 -9.27 -5.35 -20.46
CA LEU A 163 -8.44 -4.18 -20.24
C LEU A 163 -7.37 -4.12 -21.33
N ASP A 164 -6.86 -2.93 -21.62
CA ASP A 164 -5.76 -2.72 -22.55
C ASP A 164 -4.45 -3.38 -22.07
N ARG A 165 -4.25 -3.47 -20.75
CA ARG A 165 -3.11 -4.13 -20.11
C ARG A 165 -3.43 -4.62 -18.69
N GLY A 166 -2.48 -5.29 -18.04
CA GLY A 166 -2.60 -5.77 -16.65
C GLY A 166 -1.85 -4.92 -15.63
N GLY A 167 -0.92 -4.07 -16.06
CA GLY A 167 -0.08 -3.24 -15.20
C GLY A 167 -0.24 -1.75 -15.49
N TYR A 168 -0.35 -0.94 -14.42
CA TYR A 168 -0.57 0.51 -14.50
C TYR A 168 0.23 1.24 -13.43
N VAL A 169 0.43 2.55 -13.61
CA VAL A 169 0.91 3.43 -12.53
C VAL A 169 -0.10 4.55 -12.25
N PRO A 170 -0.10 5.14 -11.04
CA PRO A 170 -0.93 6.30 -10.76
C PRO A 170 -0.74 7.44 -11.78
N GLY A 171 -1.84 8.07 -12.20
CA GLY A 171 -1.86 9.11 -13.23
C GLY A 171 -2.15 8.60 -14.64
N GLU A 172 -2.08 7.30 -14.89
CA GLU A 172 -2.50 6.69 -16.16
C GLU A 172 -4.02 6.48 -16.22
N THR A 173 -4.50 6.10 -17.40
CA THR A 173 -5.86 5.63 -17.62
C THR A 173 -5.87 4.15 -17.99
N ILE A 174 -6.88 3.44 -17.48
CA ILE A 174 -7.20 2.06 -17.84
C ILE A 174 -8.15 2.12 -19.03
N GLY A 175 -7.78 1.47 -20.14
CA GLY A 175 -8.62 1.33 -21.31
C GLY A 175 -9.50 0.09 -21.19
N ILE A 176 -10.83 0.27 -21.16
CA ILE A 176 -11.80 -0.80 -20.94
C ILE A 176 -12.60 -1.03 -22.23
N SER A 177 -12.55 -2.24 -22.75
CA SER A 177 -13.42 -2.68 -23.84
C SER A 177 -14.31 -3.82 -23.38
N ALA A 178 -15.60 -3.78 -23.69
CA ALA A 178 -16.55 -4.78 -23.24
C ALA A 178 -17.70 -4.95 -24.22
N THR A 179 -18.19 -6.17 -24.34
CA THR A 179 -19.39 -6.50 -25.11
C THR A 179 -20.36 -7.21 -24.20
N VAL A 180 -21.59 -6.71 -24.11
CA VAL A 180 -22.67 -7.32 -23.34
C VAL A 180 -23.82 -7.63 -24.29
N SER A 181 -24.25 -8.90 -24.35
CA SER A 181 -25.38 -9.34 -25.18
C SER A 181 -26.49 -9.86 -24.27
N ASN A 182 -27.60 -9.14 -24.20
CA ASN A 182 -28.74 -9.52 -23.37
C ASN A 182 -29.75 -10.34 -24.18
N ARG A 183 -29.62 -11.67 -24.13
CA ARG A 183 -30.56 -12.61 -24.76
C ARG A 183 -31.61 -13.13 -23.76
N SER A 184 -31.74 -12.48 -22.61
CA SER A 184 -32.78 -12.74 -21.63
C SER A 184 -34.04 -11.91 -21.90
N LYS A 185 -35.13 -12.19 -21.19
CA LYS A 185 -36.32 -11.32 -21.19
C LYS A 185 -36.28 -10.24 -20.10
N VAL A 186 -35.18 -10.14 -19.36
CA VAL A 186 -35.00 -9.18 -18.26
C VAL A 186 -34.16 -8.00 -18.76
N THR A 187 -34.56 -6.77 -18.42
CA THR A 187 -33.75 -5.57 -18.71
C THR A 187 -32.55 -5.52 -17.76
N MET A 188 -31.34 -5.30 -18.27
CA MET A 188 -30.18 -4.94 -17.43
C MET A 188 -30.29 -3.45 -17.09
N LYS A 189 -30.26 -3.11 -15.80
CA LYS A 189 -30.41 -1.74 -15.30
C LYS A 189 -29.20 -0.88 -15.67
N SER A 190 -28.00 -1.45 -15.57
CA SER A 190 -26.74 -0.76 -15.80
C SER A 190 -25.60 -1.75 -16.01
N THR A 191 -24.58 -1.28 -16.71
CA THR A 191 -23.24 -1.85 -16.72
C THR A 191 -22.28 -0.87 -16.03
N LYS A 192 -21.36 -1.37 -15.22
CA LYS A 192 -20.43 -0.53 -14.46
C LYS A 192 -19.05 -1.17 -14.44
N ALA A 193 -18.02 -0.41 -14.79
CA ALA A 193 -16.64 -0.76 -14.51
C ALA A 193 -16.15 0.03 -13.30
N SER A 194 -15.46 -0.61 -12.35
CA SER A 194 -14.88 0.08 -11.20
C SER A 194 -13.51 -0.44 -10.82
N LEU A 195 -12.59 0.50 -10.53
CA LEU A 195 -11.32 0.21 -9.90
C LEU A 195 -11.53 0.11 -8.39
N THR A 196 -11.08 -1.00 -7.81
CA THR A 196 -11.22 -1.27 -6.38
C THR A 196 -9.87 -1.58 -5.75
N GLU A 197 -9.71 -1.13 -4.50
CA GLU A 197 -8.61 -1.55 -3.63
C GLU A 197 -9.16 -2.49 -2.57
N THR A 198 -8.49 -3.62 -2.37
CA THR A 198 -8.75 -4.54 -1.29
C THR A 198 -7.52 -4.65 -0.40
N ILE A 199 -7.65 -4.28 0.88
CA ILE A 199 -6.63 -4.46 1.89
C ILE A 199 -7.01 -5.66 2.75
N GLN A 200 -6.15 -6.68 2.77
CA GLN A 200 -6.34 -7.87 3.61
C GLN A 200 -5.31 -7.87 4.73
N TYR A 201 -5.76 -8.21 5.93
CA TYR A 201 -4.91 -8.38 7.10
C TYR A 201 -4.90 -9.85 7.48
N LEU A 202 -3.71 -10.43 7.52
CA LEU A 202 -3.45 -11.85 7.69
C LEU A 202 -2.79 -12.13 9.04
N CYS A 203 -3.09 -13.30 9.59
CA CYS A 203 -2.40 -13.88 10.73
C CYS A 203 -2.18 -15.35 10.41
N ARG A 204 -0.92 -15.82 10.47
CA ARG A 204 -0.55 -17.21 10.15
C ARG A 204 -1.15 -17.69 8.81
N GLY A 205 -1.11 -16.82 7.79
CA GLY A 205 -1.62 -17.11 6.44
C GLY A 205 -3.14 -17.04 6.27
N LYS A 206 -3.92 -16.75 7.31
CA LYS A 206 -5.38 -16.62 7.24
C LYS A 206 -5.81 -15.17 7.22
N VAL A 207 -6.67 -14.79 6.29
CA VAL A 207 -7.28 -13.45 6.24
C VAL A 207 -8.25 -13.30 7.41
N LEU A 208 -7.94 -12.37 8.32
CA LEU A 208 -8.76 -12.06 9.50
C LEU A 208 -9.71 -10.90 9.27
N ALA A 209 -9.27 -9.92 8.49
CA ALA A 209 -10.04 -8.74 8.14
C ALA A 209 -9.73 -8.37 6.69
N SER A 210 -10.75 -7.85 5.99
CA SER A 210 -10.63 -7.37 4.64
C SER A 210 -11.42 -6.08 4.50
N GLU A 211 -10.79 -5.05 3.95
CA GLU A 211 -11.42 -3.77 3.63
C GLU A 211 -11.40 -3.62 2.12
N THR A 212 -12.54 -3.30 1.51
CA THR A 212 -12.61 -3.04 0.07
C THR A 212 -13.22 -1.67 -0.16
N ARG A 213 -12.57 -0.87 -1.01
CA ARG A 213 -13.06 0.45 -1.40
C ARG A 213 -13.07 0.60 -2.92
N GLU A 214 -14.10 1.24 -3.43
CA GLU A 214 -14.13 1.72 -4.81
C GLU A 214 -13.35 3.03 -4.91
N LEU A 215 -12.47 3.11 -5.92
CA LEU A 215 -11.54 4.23 -6.10
C LEU A 215 -11.93 5.11 -7.29
N ALA A 216 -12.44 4.48 -8.35
CA ALA A 216 -12.93 5.13 -9.55
C ALA A 216 -13.98 4.23 -10.19
N SER A 217 -14.92 4.82 -10.92
CA SER A 217 -15.87 4.05 -11.72
C SER A 217 -16.40 4.82 -12.91
N VAL A 218 -16.83 4.06 -13.90
CA VAL A 218 -17.56 4.53 -15.08
C VAL A 218 -18.75 3.60 -15.28
N SER A 219 -19.90 4.13 -15.70
CA SER A 219 -21.12 3.36 -15.87
C SER A 219 -21.87 3.76 -17.13
N ARG A 220 -22.62 2.82 -17.67
CA ARG A 220 -23.55 3.06 -18.77
C ARG A 220 -24.97 2.61 -18.40
N GLY A 221 -25.88 2.96 -19.30
CA GLY A 221 -27.30 2.84 -19.09
C GLY A 221 -27.83 1.41 -19.18
N LYS A 222 -29.14 1.33 -19.38
CA LYS A 222 -29.87 0.07 -19.45
C LYS A 222 -29.67 -0.64 -20.78
N ILE A 223 -29.73 -1.97 -20.76
CA ILE A 223 -29.75 -2.84 -21.94
C ILE A 223 -31.07 -3.63 -21.94
N ARG A 224 -31.95 -3.38 -22.90
CA ARG A 224 -33.25 -4.08 -22.97
C ARG A 224 -33.09 -5.52 -23.46
N PRO A 225 -34.12 -6.37 -23.29
CA PRO A 225 -34.16 -7.70 -23.90
C PRO A 225 -33.83 -7.66 -25.40
N GLY A 226 -32.93 -8.53 -25.84
CA GLY A 226 -32.48 -8.62 -27.23
C GLY A 226 -31.44 -7.58 -27.65
N GLU A 227 -31.19 -6.55 -26.85
CA GLU A 227 -30.17 -5.53 -27.15
C GLU A 227 -28.77 -5.99 -26.74
N SER A 228 -27.76 -5.34 -27.31
CA SER A 228 -26.37 -5.49 -26.91
C SER A 228 -25.73 -4.11 -26.69
N GLU A 229 -24.71 -4.06 -25.85
CA GLU A 229 -23.92 -2.86 -25.56
C GLU A 229 -22.45 -3.14 -25.82
N GLU A 230 -21.77 -2.16 -26.42
CA GLU A 230 -20.33 -2.22 -26.68
C GLU A 230 -19.61 -1.01 -26.07
N TRP A 231 -18.61 -1.28 -25.24
CA TRP A 231 -17.66 -0.32 -24.70
C TRP A 231 -16.41 -0.36 -25.56
N LEU A 232 -16.02 0.78 -26.12
CA LEU A 232 -14.88 0.92 -27.02
C LEU A 232 -13.78 1.75 -26.35
N ASN A 233 -12.83 1.07 -25.72
CA ASN A 233 -11.68 1.70 -25.05
C ASN A 233 -12.07 2.86 -24.11
N GLU A 234 -13.10 2.63 -23.29
CA GLU A 234 -13.55 3.58 -22.29
C GLU A 234 -12.45 3.82 -21.26
N GLN A 235 -12.18 5.09 -20.94
CA GLN A 235 -11.04 5.48 -20.12
C GLN A 235 -11.44 5.63 -18.65
N MET A 236 -10.73 4.94 -17.75
CA MET A 236 -10.88 5.08 -16.31
C MET A 236 -9.57 5.53 -15.68
N TYR A 237 -9.54 6.73 -15.10
CA TYR A 237 -8.34 7.30 -14.47
C TYR A 237 -7.90 6.54 -13.22
N VAL A 238 -6.60 6.33 -13.07
CA VAL A 238 -5.97 5.76 -11.88
C VAL A 238 -5.54 6.88 -10.94
N PRO A 239 -6.19 7.05 -9.77
CA PRO A 239 -5.81 8.10 -8.83
C PRO A 239 -4.45 7.81 -8.17
N PRO A 240 -3.87 8.78 -7.43
CA PRO A 240 -2.70 8.56 -6.59
C PRO A 240 -2.94 7.44 -5.57
N LEU A 241 -2.31 6.28 -5.80
CA LEU A 241 -2.49 5.05 -5.03
C LEU A 241 -1.13 4.43 -4.70
N PRO A 242 -1.00 3.71 -3.57
CA PRO A 242 0.21 2.94 -3.30
C PRO A 242 0.37 1.79 -4.31
N PRO A 243 1.60 1.30 -4.52
CA PRO A 243 1.83 0.14 -5.37
C PRO A 243 1.18 -1.13 -4.79
N THR A 244 0.97 -2.11 -5.67
CA THR A 244 0.33 -3.39 -5.35
C THR A 244 1.21 -4.22 -4.45
N ASN A 245 0.58 -4.75 -3.40
CA ASN A 245 1.16 -5.59 -2.39
C ASN A 245 2.33 -4.94 -1.62
N LEU A 246 2.68 -5.54 -0.48
CA LEU A 246 3.84 -5.15 0.30
C LEU A 246 4.89 -6.26 0.19
N ARG A 247 5.69 -6.23 -0.89
CA ARG A 247 6.73 -7.26 -1.11
C ARG A 247 7.61 -7.42 0.12
N GLY A 248 7.65 -8.64 0.67
CA GLY A 248 8.39 -8.97 1.90
C GLY A 248 7.57 -8.91 3.20
N CYS A 249 6.30 -8.52 3.15
CA CYS A 249 5.35 -8.55 4.28
C CYS A 249 4.32 -9.67 4.04
N HIS A 250 4.09 -10.53 5.04
CA HIS A 250 3.08 -11.61 4.94
C HIS A 250 1.82 -11.32 5.76
N LEU A 251 1.80 -10.18 6.47
CA LEU A 251 0.70 -9.77 7.32
C LEU A 251 -0.36 -8.95 6.58
N ILE A 252 0.01 -8.26 5.50
CA ILE A 252 -0.87 -7.29 4.86
C ILE A 252 -0.74 -7.39 3.33
N ASN A 253 -1.86 -7.66 2.66
CA ASN A 253 -1.94 -7.59 1.20
C ASN A 253 -2.68 -6.31 0.79
N VAL A 254 -2.16 -5.65 -0.25
CA VAL A 254 -2.85 -4.53 -0.93
C VAL A 254 -3.09 -4.98 -2.37
N LEU A 255 -4.34 -5.19 -2.74
CA LEU A 255 -4.73 -5.77 -4.02
C LEU A 255 -5.60 -4.79 -4.81
N TYR A 256 -5.46 -4.78 -6.13
CA TYR A 256 -6.27 -3.96 -7.01
C TYR A 256 -6.97 -4.81 -8.06
N HIS A 257 -8.25 -4.51 -8.28
CA HIS A 257 -9.07 -5.18 -9.27
C HIS A 257 -9.91 -4.18 -10.04
N VAL A 258 -10.08 -4.43 -11.33
CA VAL A 258 -11.17 -3.86 -12.11
C VAL A 258 -12.33 -4.85 -12.09
N TYR A 259 -13.46 -4.41 -11.53
CA TYR A 259 -14.71 -5.15 -11.61
C TYR A 259 -15.55 -4.62 -12.77
N PHE A 260 -16.10 -5.53 -13.58
CA PHE A 260 -17.17 -5.22 -14.53
C PHE A 260 -18.46 -5.87 -14.04
N VAL A 261 -19.44 -5.05 -13.68
CA VAL A 261 -20.68 -5.46 -13.03
C VAL A 261 -21.86 -5.18 -13.95
N ILE A 262 -22.71 -6.18 -14.13
CA ILE A 262 -23.98 -6.07 -14.86
C ILE A 262 -25.10 -6.31 -13.85
N SER A 263 -25.92 -5.28 -13.63
CA SER A 263 -27.00 -5.32 -12.65
C SER A 263 -28.33 -5.58 -13.36
N PRO A 264 -28.98 -6.74 -13.17
CA PRO A 264 -30.31 -6.98 -13.72
C PRO A 264 -31.35 -6.10 -13.00
N LYS A 265 -32.46 -5.78 -13.68
CA LYS A 265 -33.60 -5.07 -13.07
C LYS A 265 -34.46 -5.99 -12.19
N SER A 266 -34.31 -7.31 -12.32
CA SER A 266 -34.98 -8.33 -11.51
C SER A 266 -34.28 -8.53 -10.16
N LEU A 267 -34.75 -9.52 -9.39
CA LEU A 267 -34.13 -9.95 -8.12
C LEU A 267 -32.94 -10.91 -8.32
N ASP A 268 -32.54 -11.15 -9.57
CA ASP A 268 -31.38 -11.99 -9.88
C ASP A 268 -30.09 -11.34 -9.34
N LYS A 269 -29.11 -12.17 -9.00
CA LYS A 269 -27.80 -11.69 -8.55
C LYS A 269 -27.07 -10.95 -9.67
N GLU A 270 -26.35 -9.89 -9.32
CA GLU A 270 -25.46 -9.20 -10.26
C GLU A 270 -24.40 -10.13 -10.84
N MET A 271 -24.14 -9.96 -12.13
CA MET A 271 -23.03 -10.62 -12.80
C MET A 271 -21.76 -9.80 -12.55
N LYS A 272 -20.67 -10.44 -12.14
CA LYS A 272 -19.42 -9.75 -11.78
C LYS A 272 -18.25 -10.47 -12.44
N LEU A 273 -17.54 -9.76 -13.32
CA LEU A 273 -16.23 -10.18 -13.79
C LEU A 273 -15.17 -9.42 -13.01
N GLN A 274 -14.14 -10.12 -12.57
CA GLN A 274 -13.04 -9.56 -11.79
C GLN A 274 -11.75 -9.72 -12.57
N ILE A 275 -11.08 -8.61 -12.86
CA ILE A 275 -9.78 -8.61 -13.53
C ILE A 275 -8.74 -8.07 -12.54
N PRO A 276 -7.81 -8.91 -12.05
CA PRO A 276 -6.72 -8.43 -11.21
C PRO A 276 -5.77 -7.56 -12.02
N ILE A 277 -5.33 -6.46 -11.42
CA ILE A 277 -4.33 -5.56 -12.01
C ILE A 277 -3.17 -5.33 -11.03
N VAL A 278 -2.04 -4.90 -11.58
CA VAL A 278 -0.87 -4.48 -10.81
C VAL A 278 -0.71 -2.97 -10.95
N LEU A 279 -0.93 -2.25 -9.86
CA LEU A 279 -0.42 -0.90 -9.67
C LEU A 279 1.06 -0.93 -9.30
N ALA A 280 1.87 -0.19 -10.04
CA ALA A 280 3.32 -0.12 -9.89
C ALA A 280 3.79 1.33 -9.70
N THR A 281 5.10 1.53 -9.62
CA THR A 281 5.72 2.84 -9.45
C THR A 281 6.34 3.36 -10.75
N TYR A 282 6.91 2.48 -11.57
CA TYR A 282 7.47 2.84 -12.87
C TYR A 282 6.64 2.25 -14.01
N PRO A 283 6.28 3.09 -15.01
CA PRO A 283 5.42 2.67 -16.12
C PRO A 283 6.18 1.73 -17.07
N LEU A 284 5.41 1.00 -17.88
CA LEU A 284 5.95 0.26 -19.02
C LEU A 284 6.63 1.23 -19.99
N ARG A 285 7.77 0.81 -20.55
CA ARG A 285 8.43 1.57 -21.61
C ARG A 285 7.58 1.52 -22.88
N PRO A 286 7.49 2.63 -23.64
CA PRO A 286 6.92 2.59 -24.97
C PRO A 286 7.64 1.57 -25.83
N GLU A 287 6.88 0.82 -26.62
CA GLU A 287 7.41 -0.16 -27.56
C GLU A 287 8.38 0.52 -28.54
N GLY A 288 9.60 -0.02 -28.68
CA GLY A 288 10.64 0.54 -29.55
C GLY A 288 11.56 1.61 -28.93
N ALA A 289 11.41 1.95 -27.64
CA ALA A 289 12.37 2.83 -26.95
C ALA A 289 13.74 2.13 -26.78
N PRO A 290 14.87 2.82 -27.07
CA PRO A 290 16.19 2.21 -26.94
C PRO A 290 16.47 1.74 -25.51
N VAL A 291 17.09 0.55 -25.39
CA VAL A 291 17.54 -0.04 -24.12
C VAL A 291 18.59 0.90 -23.51
N GLY A 292 18.17 1.78 -22.61
CA GLY A 292 19.05 2.78 -21.99
C GLY A 292 18.43 4.17 -21.80
N THR A 293 17.36 4.51 -22.54
CA THR A 293 16.54 5.67 -22.21
C THR A 293 15.65 5.33 -21.02
N ALA A 294 16.19 5.49 -19.82
CA ALA A 294 15.35 5.59 -18.63
C ALA A 294 14.31 6.70 -18.89
N PRO A 295 13.04 6.54 -18.49
CA PRO A 295 12.15 7.68 -18.39
C PRO A 295 12.90 8.76 -17.63
N SER A 296 12.91 9.99 -18.16
CA SER A 296 13.69 11.12 -17.66
C SER A 296 13.84 11.01 -16.15
N LYS A 297 15.09 10.91 -15.67
CA LYS A 297 15.44 11.00 -14.24
C LYS A 297 15.10 12.40 -13.70
N ARG A 298 13.86 12.89 -13.88
CA ARG A 298 13.26 13.80 -12.92
C ARG A 298 13.25 12.97 -11.65
N GLY A 299 14.24 13.21 -10.78
CA GLY A 299 14.50 12.40 -9.61
C GLY A 299 13.18 12.08 -8.93
N ALA A 300 12.92 10.80 -8.68
CA ALA A 300 11.69 10.38 -8.02
C ALA A 300 11.58 11.17 -6.71
N HIS A 301 10.69 12.16 -6.70
CA HIS A 301 10.48 13.01 -5.54
C HIS A 301 9.56 12.23 -4.61
N TYR A 302 10.16 11.38 -3.79
CA TYR A 302 9.42 10.65 -2.77
C TYR A 302 8.88 11.66 -1.76
N PRO A 303 7.58 11.65 -1.48
CA PRO A 303 7.03 12.57 -0.50
C PRO A 303 7.63 12.25 0.87
N SER A 304 7.95 13.28 1.64
CA SER A 304 8.38 13.14 3.04
C SER A 304 7.26 12.67 3.96
N THR A 305 6.02 12.68 3.46
CA THR A 305 4.81 12.18 4.08
C THR A 305 4.21 11.08 3.22
N LEU A 306 3.58 10.08 3.84
CA LEU A 306 2.84 9.08 3.08
C LEU A 306 1.66 9.76 2.37
N PRO A 307 1.38 9.44 1.09
CA PRO A 307 0.14 9.85 0.44
C PRO A 307 -1.01 9.10 1.11
N ILE A 308 -1.53 9.65 2.20
CA ILE A 308 -2.63 9.09 2.95
C ILE A 308 -3.87 9.87 2.56
N PHE A 309 -4.63 9.39 1.58
CA PHE A 309 -6.06 9.71 1.52
C PHE A 309 -6.81 8.54 2.16
N ARG A 310 -7.04 8.67 3.48
CA ARG A 310 -7.77 7.68 4.30
C ARG A 310 -8.70 8.46 5.23
N PRO A 311 -10.00 8.57 4.90
CA PRO A 311 -10.95 9.39 5.65
C PRO A 311 -11.04 9.09 7.16
N TRP A 312 -10.67 7.89 7.60
CA TRP A 312 -10.68 7.52 9.02
C TRP A 312 -9.44 7.95 9.82
N LEU A 313 -8.39 8.48 9.16
CA LEU A 313 -7.24 9.03 9.88
C LEU A 313 -7.57 10.38 10.53
N ASP A 314 -8.57 11.10 10.02
CA ASP A 314 -9.05 12.35 10.63
C ASP A 314 -9.90 12.09 11.88
N ASP A 315 -10.48 10.89 12.03
CA ASP A 315 -11.35 10.54 13.16
C ASP A 315 -10.60 10.13 14.43
N LYS A 316 -9.27 9.94 14.38
CA LYS A 316 -8.48 9.56 15.56
C LYS A 316 -7.13 10.25 15.57
N ALA A 317 -7.15 11.50 16.06
CA ALA A 317 -6.00 12.02 16.79
C ALA A 317 -5.56 10.96 17.82
N PHE A 318 -4.33 10.48 17.68
CA PHE A 318 -3.73 9.54 18.61
C PHE A 318 -3.70 10.19 20.00
N GLU A 319 -4.55 9.73 20.90
CA GLU A 319 -4.30 9.88 22.34
C GLU A 319 -3.03 9.10 22.64
N ILE A 320 -1.92 9.84 22.74
CA ILE A 320 -0.71 9.38 23.38
C ILE A 320 -1.06 9.28 24.86
N GLN A 321 -1.22 8.06 25.38
CA GLN A 321 -1.16 7.85 26.82
C GLN A 321 0.29 8.04 27.25
N GLU A 322 0.48 9.04 28.12
CA GLU A 322 1.71 9.32 28.89
C GLU A 322 2.19 8.10 29.70
#